data_AF-A0A4U3MI75-F1
#
_entry.id   AF-A0A4U3MI75-F1
#
_cell.length_a   1.000
_cell.length_b   1.000
_cell.length_c   1.000
_cell.angle_alpha   90.00
_cell.angle_beta   90.00
_cell.angle_gamma   90.00
#
_symmetry.space_group_name_H-M   'P 1'
#
loop_
_entity.id
_entity.type
_entity.pdbx_description
1 polymer ?
#
loop_
_entity_poly.entity_id
_entity_poly.type
_entity_poly.pdbx_seq_one_letter_code
_entity_poly.pdbx_strand_id
1 'polypeptide(L)'
;MFRDLLGHDDWTPVGHGESGARVFRSADGARYAKCGPAAELTAERDRLAWLAGHDVPGQRVLDWRTAGDRACLVTSAVDGVPAHQVSPGELERAWQPIAEAVRRLHGLPGCPFSRDLDWMLARAEDVVARGAVNPDFLPEEQVGTPPPELLARLRPELDLRREQEARDGVVCHGDLTLPNVILDPESLTVAGFVDVGRLGRADPHADLVLLFATADEIRPGLPREGLFGLDPDPGRLRFYLHLDPLTWG
;
A
#
# COMPACT_ATOMS: atom_id res chain seq x y z
N MET A 1 -18.11 21.82 1.22
CA MET A 1 -17.64 20.86 2.24
C MET A 1 -16.15 20.56 2.12
N PHE A 2 -15.62 19.98 1.03
CA PHE A 2 -14.14 19.92 0.86
C PHE A 2 -13.53 21.14 0.16
N ARG A 3 -14.30 21.88 -0.63
CA ARG A 3 -13.86 23.14 -1.25
C ARG A 3 -13.33 24.14 -0.21
N ASP A 4 -13.99 24.21 0.94
CA ASP A 4 -13.60 25.09 2.05
C ASP A 4 -12.25 24.68 2.67
N LEU A 5 -11.95 23.38 2.69
CA LEU A 5 -10.67 22.85 3.12
C LEU A 5 -9.59 22.97 2.04
N LEU A 6 -9.92 22.92 0.76
CA LEU A 6 -8.93 22.96 -0.33
C LEU A 6 -8.50 24.38 -0.73
N GLY A 7 -9.28 25.40 -0.38
CA GLY A 7 -9.00 26.79 -0.73
C GLY A 7 -9.26 27.10 -2.21
N HIS A 8 -8.64 28.17 -2.73
CA HIS A 8 -8.86 28.70 -4.08
C HIS A 8 -7.98 28.08 -5.19
N ASP A 9 -7.17 27.07 -4.87
CA ASP A 9 -6.41 26.34 -5.87
C ASP A 9 -7.36 25.60 -6.85
N ASP A 10 -7.07 25.62 -8.15
CA ASP A 10 -7.82 24.87 -9.16
C ASP A 10 -7.51 23.37 -9.01
N TRP A 11 -8.39 22.66 -8.29
CA TRP A 11 -8.29 21.23 -8.02
C TRP A 11 -9.19 20.42 -8.97
N THR A 12 -8.60 19.42 -9.63
CA THR A 12 -9.33 18.45 -10.46
C THR A 12 -9.44 17.12 -9.72
N PRO A 13 -10.65 16.52 -9.60
CA PRO A 13 -10.79 15.19 -9.01
C PRO A 13 -10.12 14.14 -9.90
N VAL A 14 -9.28 13.28 -9.32
CA VAL A 14 -8.54 12.23 -10.05
C VAL A 14 -8.93 10.82 -9.64
N GLY A 15 -9.64 10.66 -8.52
CA GLY A 15 -10.10 9.35 -8.07
C GLY A 15 -10.85 9.39 -6.74
N HIS A 16 -11.37 8.23 -6.37
CA HIS A 16 -11.85 7.90 -5.03
C HIS A 16 -10.81 6.98 -4.38
N GLY A 17 -10.42 7.27 -3.14
CA GLY A 17 -9.61 6.35 -2.34
C GLY A 17 -10.51 5.29 -1.71
N GLU A 18 -9.96 4.10 -1.49
CA GLU A 18 -10.68 2.92 -1.01
C GLU A 18 -11.30 3.06 0.39
N SER A 19 -11.00 4.15 1.11
CA SER A 19 -11.52 4.45 2.44
C SER A 19 -12.52 5.63 2.46
N GLY A 20 -13.12 5.97 1.31
CA GLY A 20 -14.08 7.07 1.18
C GLY A 20 -13.42 8.47 1.15
N ALA A 21 -12.10 8.52 1.07
CA ALA A 21 -11.36 9.73 0.78
C ALA A 21 -11.52 10.11 -0.70
N ARG A 22 -11.53 11.41 -1.00
CA ARG A 22 -11.48 11.95 -2.37
C ARG A 22 -10.09 12.49 -2.66
N VAL A 23 -9.55 12.11 -3.82
CA VAL A 23 -8.23 12.57 -4.26
C VAL A 23 -8.39 13.62 -5.35
N PHE A 24 -7.69 14.72 -5.18
CA PHE A 24 -7.64 15.84 -6.10
C PHE A 24 -6.20 16.09 -6.55
N ARG A 25 -6.02 16.56 -7.78
CA ARG A 25 -4.75 16.99 -8.34
C ARG A 25 -4.80 18.48 -8.64
N SER A 26 -3.74 19.22 -8.33
CA SER A 26 -3.61 20.63 -8.68
C SER A 26 -3.51 20.82 -10.19
N ALA A 27 -3.91 21.99 -10.70
CA ALA A 27 -3.87 22.30 -12.13
C ALA A 27 -2.47 22.20 -12.77
N ASP A 28 -1.42 22.54 -12.02
CA ASP A 28 -0.01 22.38 -12.42
C ASP A 28 0.49 20.92 -12.34
N GLY A 29 -0.31 20.02 -11.78
CA GLY A 29 0.02 18.62 -11.60
C GLY A 29 1.03 18.31 -10.49
N ALA A 30 1.52 19.33 -9.77
CA ALA A 30 2.62 19.23 -8.82
C ALA A 30 2.19 18.79 -7.41
N ARG A 31 0.88 18.78 -7.12
CA ARG A 31 0.32 18.50 -5.79
C ARG A 31 -0.89 17.58 -5.88
N TYR A 32 -1.04 16.77 -4.85
CA TYR A 32 -2.25 15.98 -4.62
C TYR A 32 -2.87 16.37 -3.29
N ALA A 33 -4.19 16.36 -3.21
CA ALA A 33 -4.91 16.54 -1.96
C ALA A 33 -5.86 15.36 -1.74
N LYS A 34 -5.69 14.65 -0.62
CA LYS A 34 -6.56 13.57 -0.17
C LYS A 34 -7.44 14.10 0.95
N CYS A 35 -8.76 14.08 0.77
CA CYS A 35 -9.73 14.62 1.73
C CYS A 35 -10.74 13.57 2.17
N GLY A 36 -10.90 13.36 3.46
CA GLY A 36 -11.61 12.20 4.02
C GLY A 36 -11.75 12.26 5.53
N PRO A 37 -12.04 11.13 6.19
CA PRO A 37 -12.03 11.02 7.66
C PRO A 37 -10.67 11.44 8.24
N ALA A 38 -10.68 12.29 9.26
CA ALA A 38 -9.47 12.85 9.85
C ALA A 38 -8.56 11.77 10.47
N ALA A 39 -9.15 10.74 11.09
CA ALA A 39 -8.41 9.67 11.73
C ALA A 39 -7.51 8.91 10.74
N GLU A 40 -8.05 8.54 9.59
CA GLU A 40 -7.31 7.82 8.55
C GLU A 40 -6.21 8.68 7.92
N LEU A 41 -6.53 9.94 7.58
CA LEU A 41 -5.55 10.82 6.96
C LEU A 41 -4.47 11.30 7.92
N THR A 42 -4.74 11.30 9.23
CA THR A 42 -3.72 11.55 10.26
C THR A 42 -2.69 10.42 10.24
N ALA A 43 -3.16 9.17 10.17
CA ALA A 43 -2.30 8.00 10.08
C ALA A 43 -1.38 8.04 8.84
N GLU A 44 -1.89 8.45 7.68
CA GLU A 44 -1.11 8.60 6.45
C GLU A 44 -0.12 9.77 6.53
N ARG A 45 -0.55 10.93 7.03
CA ARG A 45 0.32 12.10 7.25
C ARG A 45 1.53 11.74 8.12
N ASP A 46 1.31 11.05 9.23
CA ASP A 46 2.37 10.70 10.17
C ASP A 46 3.36 9.70 9.57
N ARG A 47 2.88 8.75 8.78
CA ARG A 47 3.71 7.79 8.03
C ARG A 47 4.55 8.48 6.96
N LEU A 48 3.97 9.40 6.19
CA LEU A 48 4.71 10.22 5.23
C LEU A 48 5.78 11.08 5.91
N ALA A 49 5.43 11.72 7.02
CA ALA A 49 6.37 12.56 7.78
C ALA A 49 7.55 11.73 8.34
N TRP A 50 7.28 10.53 8.84
CA TRP A 50 8.32 9.61 9.28
C TRP A 50 9.20 9.13 8.11
N LEU A 51 8.59 8.66 7.01
CA LEU A 51 9.32 8.16 5.84
C LEU A 51 10.21 9.23 5.21
N ALA A 52 9.76 10.50 5.22
CA ALA A 52 10.53 11.65 4.76
C ALA A 52 11.84 11.91 5.51
N GLY A 53 12.00 11.34 6.71
CA GLY A 53 13.23 11.34 7.51
C GLY A 53 14.21 10.21 7.14
N HIS A 54 13.82 9.32 6.24
CA HIS A 54 14.64 8.22 5.72
C HIS A 54 15.00 8.44 4.24
N ASP A 55 15.99 7.70 3.76
CA ASP A 55 16.43 7.73 2.35
C ASP A 55 15.52 6.84 1.47
N VAL A 56 14.21 7.12 1.50
CA VAL A 56 13.22 6.49 0.63
C VAL A 56 12.49 7.60 -0.14
N PRO A 57 12.56 7.59 -1.48
CA PRO A 57 11.89 8.60 -2.28
C PRO A 57 10.37 8.38 -2.26
N GLY A 58 9.60 9.47 -2.36
CA GLY A 58 8.15 9.42 -2.25
C GLY A 58 7.54 10.79 -2.00
N GLN A 59 6.25 10.78 -1.63
CA GLN A 59 5.49 12.00 -1.39
C GLN A 59 6.00 12.75 -0.15
N ARG A 60 5.93 14.09 -0.19
CA ARG A 60 6.21 14.97 0.96
C ARG A 60 4.91 15.64 1.40
N VAL A 61 4.67 15.71 2.70
CA VAL A 61 3.56 16.50 3.25
C VAL A 61 3.83 17.98 3.01
N LEU A 62 2.90 18.68 2.37
CA LEU A 62 3.00 20.11 2.06
C LEU A 62 2.05 20.94 2.91
N ASP A 63 0.85 20.43 3.16
CA ASP A 63 -0.17 21.11 3.95
C ASP A 63 -1.11 20.10 4.62
N TRP A 64 -1.69 20.50 5.75
CA TRP A 64 -2.61 19.70 6.53
C TRP A 64 -3.71 20.58 7.09
N ARG A 65 -4.96 20.27 6.75
CA ARG A 65 -6.13 21.05 7.15
C ARG A 65 -7.19 20.14 7.75
N THR A 66 -7.82 20.58 8.82
CA THR A 66 -8.83 19.80 9.55
C THR A 66 -10.07 20.63 9.82
N ALA A 67 -11.24 19.99 9.70
CA ALA A 67 -12.52 20.55 10.12
C ALA A 67 -13.38 19.44 10.72
N GLY A 68 -13.49 19.41 12.05
CA GLY A 68 -14.21 18.38 12.78
C GLY A 68 -13.59 16.99 12.60
N ASP A 69 -14.39 16.04 12.15
CA ASP A 69 -14.01 14.65 11.87
C ASP A 69 -13.41 14.46 10.46
N ARG A 70 -13.18 15.55 9.71
CA ARG A 70 -12.60 15.51 8.36
C ARG A 70 -11.26 16.21 8.29
N ALA A 71 -10.42 15.73 7.38
CA ALA A 71 -9.16 16.37 7.06
C ALA A 71 -8.92 16.41 5.54
N CYS A 72 -7.99 17.27 5.14
CA CYS A 72 -7.35 17.26 3.84
C CYS A 72 -5.83 17.26 4.04
N LEU A 73 -5.19 16.23 3.49
CA LEU A 73 -3.74 16.07 3.42
C LEU A 73 -3.28 16.48 2.02
N VAL A 74 -2.44 17.52 1.93
CA VAL A 74 -1.83 17.93 0.67
C VAL A 74 -0.40 17.44 0.63
N THR A 75 -0.04 16.75 -0.45
CA THR A 75 1.30 16.22 -0.67
C THR A 75 1.88 16.72 -1.98
N SER A 76 3.21 16.65 -2.11
CA SER A 76 3.87 16.76 -3.40
C SER A 76 3.45 15.60 -4.31
N ALA A 77 3.45 15.85 -5.61
CA ALA A 77 3.51 14.79 -6.60
C ALA A 77 4.88 14.09 -6.53
N VAL A 78 4.92 12.84 -6.96
CA VAL A 78 6.15 12.13 -7.30
C VAL A 78 6.22 12.14 -8.82
N ASP A 79 7.26 12.77 -9.37
CA ASP A 79 7.44 12.83 -10.82
C ASP A 79 7.80 11.45 -11.36
N GLY A 80 7.05 10.99 -12.36
CA GLY A 80 7.26 9.71 -12.99
C GLY A 80 5.98 9.05 -13.48
N VAL A 81 6.08 7.76 -13.77
CA VAL A 81 4.99 6.94 -14.29
C VAL A 81 4.74 5.78 -13.32
N PRO A 82 3.49 5.53 -12.88
CA PRO A 82 3.16 4.33 -12.11
C PRO A 82 3.61 3.06 -12.83
N ALA A 83 4.22 2.12 -12.11
CA ALA A 83 4.82 0.92 -12.69
C ALA A 83 3.80 0.02 -13.41
N HIS A 84 2.50 0.15 -13.12
CA HIS A 84 1.46 -0.59 -13.86
C HIS A 84 1.19 -0.04 -15.27
N GLN A 85 1.67 1.16 -15.60
CA GLN A 85 1.41 1.82 -16.88
C GLN A 85 2.54 1.66 -17.89
N VAL A 86 3.69 1.11 -17.47
CA VAL A 86 4.80 0.84 -18.39
C VAL A 86 4.56 -0.45 -19.17
N SER A 87 5.22 -0.60 -20.31
CA SER A 87 5.12 -1.83 -21.10
C SER A 87 5.72 -3.03 -20.35
N PRO A 88 5.32 -4.28 -20.69
CA PRO A 88 5.90 -5.47 -20.06
C PRO A 88 7.43 -5.55 -20.14
N GLY A 89 8.03 -5.04 -21.23
CA GLY A 89 9.49 -4.98 -21.39
C GLY A 89 10.17 -3.86 -20.59
N GLU A 90 9.47 -2.78 -20.28
CA GLU A 90 9.94 -1.77 -19.31
C GLU A 90 9.85 -2.29 -17.89
N LEU A 91 8.75 -2.96 -17.53
CA LEU A 91 8.59 -3.57 -16.21
C LEU A 91 9.68 -4.62 -15.94
N GLU A 92 10.00 -5.47 -16.93
CA GLU A 92 11.09 -6.44 -16.83
C GLU A 92 12.45 -5.78 -16.57
N ARG A 93 12.73 -4.61 -17.20
CA ARG A 93 13.95 -3.82 -16.94
C ARG A 93 13.92 -3.11 -15.59
N ALA A 94 12.75 -2.63 -15.16
CA ALA A 94 12.54 -1.96 -13.88
C ALA A 94 12.53 -2.93 -12.69
N TRP A 95 12.43 -4.24 -12.93
CA TRP A 95 12.19 -5.21 -11.87
C TRP A 95 13.29 -5.28 -10.82
N GLN A 96 14.56 -5.26 -11.25
CA GLN A 96 15.68 -5.20 -10.32
C GLN A 96 15.71 -3.86 -9.54
N PRO A 97 15.57 -2.68 -10.18
CA PRO A 97 15.39 -1.41 -9.46
C PRO A 97 14.22 -1.39 -8.46
N ILE A 98 13.09 -2.02 -8.80
CA ILE A 98 11.94 -2.18 -7.90
C ILE A 98 12.35 -3.02 -6.69
N ALA A 99 12.95 -4.19 -6.91
CA ALA A 99 13.41 -5.05 -5.83
C ALA A 99 14.43 -4.35 -4.92
N GLU A 100 15.34 -3.56 -5.49
CA GLU A 100 16.27 -2.71 -4.74
C GLU A 100 15.56 -1.68 -3.86
N ALA A 101 14.53 -1.00 -4.37
CA ALA A 101 13.74 -0.04 -3.61
C ALA A 101 12.94 -0.70 -2.49
N VAL A 102 12.36 -1.87 -2.74
CA VAL A 102 11.64 -2.66 -1.73
C VAL A 102 12.59 -3.11 -0.62
N ARG A 103 13.79 -3.60 -0.96
CA ARG A 103 14.82 -3.94 0.04
C ARG A 103 15.24 -2.74 0.88
N ARG A 104 15.35 -1.54 0.28
CA ARG A 104 15.64 -0.31 1.03
C ARG A 104 14.52 0.03 2.01
N LEU A 105 13.26 -0.06 1.59
CA LEU A 105 12.10 0.16 2.46
C LEU A 105 12.07 -0.87 3.60
N HIS A 106 12.17 -2.16 3.28
CA HIS A 106 12.15 -3.26 4.25
C HIS A 106 13.31 -3.18 5.25
N GLY A 107 14.45 -2.62 4.83
CA GLY A 107 15.63 -2.40 5.67
C GLY A 107 15.58 -1.20 6.61
N LEU A 108 14.52 -0.38 6.59
CA LEU A 108 14.45 0.81 7.44
C LEU A 108 14.38 0.45 8.94
N PRO A 109 15.21 1.07 9.80
CA PRO A 109 15.17 0.83 11.24
C PRO A 109 14.13 1.72 11.93
N GLY A 110 13.63 1.28 13.09
CA GLY A 110 12.95 2.16 14.04
C GLY A 110 11.57 2.66 13.62
N CYS A 111 10.83 1.91 12.80
CA CYS A 111 9.46 2.26 12.44
C CYS A 111 8.54 2.24 13.68
N PRO A 112 7.85 3.36 14.00
CA PRO A 112 6.98 3.46 15.17
C PRO A 112 5.57 2.91 14.92
N PHE A 113 5.23 2.60 13.66
CA PHE A 113 3.91 2.13 13.27
C PHE A 113 3.91 0.61 13.23
N SER A 114 2.93 0.00 13.90
CA SER A 114 2.65 -1.43 13.70
C SER A 114 1.61 -1.62 12.61
N ARG A 115 1.80 -2.68 11.82
CA ARG A 115 0.82 -3.29 10.94
C ARG A 115 0.96 -4.81 11.04
N ASP A 116 1.26 -5.28 12.26
CA ASP A 116 1.45 -6.70 12.55
C ASP A 116 0.21 -7.53 12.24
N LEU A 117 0.38 -8.84 12.25
CA LEU A 117 -0.68 -9.78 11.93
C LEU A 117 -1.89 -9.62 12.85
N ASP A 118 -1.70 -9.35 14.14
CA ASP A 118 -2.81 -9.17 15.08
C ASP A 118 -3.62 -7.92 14.75
N TRP A 119 -2.96 -6.82 14.36
CA TRP A 119 -3.61 -5.63 13.85
C TRP A 119 -4.38 -5.91 12.56
N MET A 120 -3.78 -6.62 11.61
CA MET A 120 -4.43 -6.98 10.33
C MET A 120 -5.65 -7.86 10.57
N LEU A 121 -5.57 -8.84 11.47
CA LEU A 121 -6.68 -9.72 11.83
C LEU A 121 -7.81 -8.97 12.54
N ALA A 122 -7.50 -8.09 13.49
CA ALA A 122 -8.52 -7.28 14.15
C ALA A 122 -9.29 -6.41 13.15
N ARG A 123 -8.58 -5.85 12.15
CA ARG A 123 -9.22 -5.11 11.07
C ARG A 123 -10.04 -6.01 10.14
N ALA A 124 -9.54 -7.19 9.81
CA ALA A 124 -10.30 -8.16 9.02
C ALA A 124 -11.57 -8.62 9.73
N GLU A 125 -11.50 -8.87 11.04
CA GLU A 125 -12.66 -9.20 11.88
C GLU A 125 -13.71 -8.10 11.88
N ASP A 126 -13.31 -6.82 12.02
CA ASP A 126 -14.22 -5.67 11.94
C ASP A 126 -14.92 -5.58 10.57
N VAL A 127 -14.14 -5.59 9.48
CA VAL A 127 -14.64 -5.46 8.10
C VAL A 127 -15.62 -6.60 7.77
N VAL A 128 -15.27 -7.83 8.15
CA VAL A 128 -16.15 -8.99 7.97
C VAL A 128 -17.42 -8.86 8.81
N ALA A 129 -17.31 -8.44 10.09
CA ALA A 129 -18.45 -8.32 10.99
C ALA A 129 -19.50 -7.30 10.51
N ARG A 130 -19.06 -6.21 9.88
CA ARG A 130 -19.96 -5.19 9.30
C ARG A 130 -20.36 -5.45 7.85
N GLY A 131 -19.92 -6.57 7.26
CA GLY A 131 -20.27 -6.96 5.89
C GLY A 131 -19.74 -6.01 4.82
N ALA A 132 -18.55 -5.41 5.04
CA ALA A 132 -17.98 -4.39 4.16
C ALA A 132 -16.86 -4.90 3.24
N VAL A 133 -16.58 -6.21 3.24
CA VAL A 133 -15.60 -6.80 2.32
C VAL A 133 -16.03 -6.51 0.88
N ASN A 134 -15.15 -5.86 0.13
CA ASN A 134 -15.34 -5.63 -1.29
C ASN A 134 -15.02 -6.93 -2.08
N PRO A 135 -16.00 -7.55 -2.76
CA PRO A 135 -15.76 -8.76 -3.54
C PRO A 135 -14.75 -8.58 -4.67
N ASP A 136 -14.57 -7.37 -5.19
CA ASP A 136 -13.65 -7.08 -6.30
C ASP A 136 -12.18 -7.19 -5.89
N PHE A 137 -11.88 -7.23 -4.59
CA PHE A 137 -10.52 -7.44 -4.06
C PHE A 137 -10.22 -8.90 -3.77
N LEU A 138 -11.23 -9.77 -3.79
CA LEU A 138 -11.02 -11.18 -3.53
C LEU A 138 -10.31 -11.84 -4.73
N PRO A 139 -9.32 -12.71 -4.50
CA PRO A 139 -8.81 -13.61 -5.53
C PRO A 139 -9.97 -14.38 -6.17
N GLU A 140 -9.86 -14.70 -7.46
CA GLU A 140 -10.95 -15.32 -8.24
C GLU A 140 -11.46 -16.60 -7.57
N GLU A 141 -10.59 -17.40 -6.96
CA GLU A 141 -10.94 -18.63 -6.26
C GLU A 141 -11.72 -18.42 -4.95
N GLN A 142 -11.76 -17.19 -4.43
CA GLN A 142 -12.50 -16.82 -3.21
C GLN A 142 -13.83 -16.12 -3.50
N VAL A 143 -14.02 -15.62 -4.72
CA VAL A 143 -15.27 -14.97 -5.14
C VAL A 143 -16.45 -15.92 -4.93
N GLY A 144 -17.51 -15.41 -4.30
CA GLY A 144 -18.71 -16.19 -3.95
C GLY A 144 -18.62 -16.99 -2.65
N THR A 145 -17.47 -17.03 -1.98
CA THR A 145 -17.36 -17.57 -0.62
C THR A 145 -17.76 -16.50 0.41
N PRO A 146 -18.59 -16.83 1.43
CA PRO A 146 -18.91 -15.89 2.49
C PRO A 146 -17.67 -15.39 3.25
N PRO A 147 -17.49 -14.08 3.49
CA PRO A 147 -16.30 -13.57 4.18
C PRO A 147 -15.99 -14.16 5.57
N PRO A 148 -16.98 -14.50 6.42
CA PRO A 148 -16.70 -15.20 7.68
C PRO A 148 -16.04 -16.57 7.48
N GLU A 149 -16.34 -17.26 6.38
CA GLU A 149 -15.71 -18.54 6.05
C GLU A 149 -14.27 -18.33 5.56
N LEU A 150 -14.02 -17.29 4.75
CA LEU A 150 -12.66 -16.91 4.33
C LEU A 150 -11.76 -16.62 5.54
N LEU A 151 -12.27 -15.83 6.50
CA LEU A 151 -11.53 -15.55 7.73
C LEU A 151 -11.30 -16.81 8.58
N ALA A 152 -12.28 -17.72 8.65
CA ALA A 152 -12.13 -18.98 9.38
C ALA A 152 -11.05 -19.89 8.78
N ARG A 153 -10.85 -19.86 7.44
CA ARG A 153 -9.79 -20.64 6.75
C ARG A 153 -8.37 -20.19 7.14
N LEU A 154 -8.18 -18.95 7.60
CA LEU A 154 -6.88 -18.43 8.03
C LEU A 154 -6.51 -18.84 9.46
N ARG A 155 -7.52 -19.12 10.31
CA ARG A 155 -7.34 -19.40 11.75
C ARG A 155 -6.33 -20.51 12.07
N PRO A 156 -6.27 -21.63 11.34
CA PRO A 156 -5.32 -22.70 11.64
C PRO A 156 -3.84 -22.32 11.44
N GLU A 157 -3.54 -21.27 10.67
CA GLU A 157 -2.17 -20.87 10.36
C GLU A 157 -1.63 -19.77 11.29
N LEU A 158 -2.49 -19.14 12.11
CA LEU A 158 -2.15 -17.88 12.80
C LEU A 158 -0.92 -17.99 13.72
N ASP A 159 -0.82 -19.05 14.52
CA ASP A 159 0.29 -19.19 15.46
C ASP A 159 1.62 -19.33 14.73
N LEU A 160 1.65 -20.10 13.64
CA LEU A 160 2.81 -20.21 12.77
C LEU A 160 3.17 -18.85 12.13
N ARG A 161 2.18 -18.10 11.63
CA ARG A 161 2.42 -16.79 11.00
C ARG A 161 2.92 -15.75 12.00
N ARG A 162 2.41 -15.76 13.23
CA ARG A 162 2.93 -14.90 14.33
C ARG A 162 4.39 -15.18 14.63
N GLU A 163 4.78 -16.46 14.74
CA GLU A 163 6.17 -16.83 14.99
C GLU A 163 7.10 -16.41 13.84
N GLN A 164 6.64 -16.54 12.59
CA GLN A 164 7.37 -16.12 11.40
C GLN A 164 7.52 -14.59 11.34
N GLU A 165 6.45 -13.84 11.60
CA GLU A 165 6.49 -12.36 11.62
C GLU A 165 7.37 -11.83 12.76
N ALA A 166 7.31 -12.45 13.95
CA ALA A 166 8.16 -12.05 15.07
C ALA A 166 9.67 -12.16 14.75
N ARG A 167 10.04 -13.12 13.90
CA ARG A 167 11.43 -13.33 13.46
C ARG A 167 11.82 -12.41 12.30
N ASP A 168 10.95 -12.28 11.31
CA ASP A 168 11.30 -11.72 10.00
C ASP A 168 10.66 -10.35 9.74
N GLY A 169 9.96 -9.76 10.71
CA GLY A 169 9.20 -8.53 10.52
C GLY A 169 10.08 -7.35 10.06
N VAL A 170 9.63 -6.67 9.02
CA VAL A 170 10.29 -5.52 8.39
C VAL A 170 9.34 -4.32 8.33
N VAL A 171 9.82 -3.18 7.85
CA VAL A 171 8.93 -2.06 7.51
C VAL A 171 8.28 -2.35 6.16
N CYS A 172 6.96 -2.49 6.16
CA CYS A 172 6.17 -2.73 4.95
C CYS A 172 5.43 -1.45 4.52
N HIS A 173 5.29 -1.26 3.20
CA HIS A 173 4.48 -0.20 2.59
C HIS A 173 3.01 -0.29 3.02
N GLY A 174 2.51 -1.53 3.05
CA GLY A 174 1.16 -1.86 3.47
C GLY A 174 0.09 -1.80 2.39
N ASP A 175 0.50 -1.55 1.15
CA ASP A 175 -0.31 -1.66 -0.06
C ASP A 175 0.65 -1.63 -1.28
N LEU A 176 1.65 -2.51 -1.25
CA LEU A 176 2.75 -2.48 -2.22
C LEU A 176 2.30 -3.07 -3.56
N THR A 177 1.52 -2.33 -4.32
CA THR A 177 1.07 -2.70 -5.67
C THR A 177 1.80 -1.88 -6.73
N LEU A 178 1.86 -2.33 -8.00
CA LEU A 178 2.51 -1.57 -9.08
C LEU A 178 1.94 -0.15 -9.32
N PRO A 179 0.63 0.13 -9.10
CA PRO A 179 0.14 1.51 -9.06
C PRO A 179 0.79 2.42 -8.02
N ASN A 180 1.26 1.85 -6.91
CA ASN A 180 1.87 2.60 -5.81
C ASN A 180 3.40 2.71 -5.91
N VAL A 181 4.00 2.18 -6.99
CA VAL A 181 5.42 2.30 -7.30
C VAL A 181 5.60 3.24 -8.50
N ILE A 182 6.23 4.39 -8.29
CA ILE A 182 6.47 5.37 -9.35
C ILE A 182 7.87 5.17 -9.92
N LEU A 183 7.97 5.05 -11.24
CA LEU A 183 9.21 4.90 -11.98
C LEU A 183 9.59 6.21 -12.66
N ASP A 184 10.89 6.52 -12.62
CA ASP A 184 11.47 7.52 -13.51
C ASP A 184 11.41 7.00 -14.95
N PRO A 185 10.80 7.73 -15.91
CA PRO A 185 10.52 7.22 -17.24
C PRO A 185 11.77 7.01 -18.12
N GLU A 186 12.89 7.65 -17.78
CA GLU A 186 14.13 7.53 -18.54
C GLU A 186 15.01 6.39 -18.01
N SER A 187 15.24 6.37 -16.70
CA SER A 187 16.12 5.41 -16.03
C SER A 187 15.43 4.12 -15.60
N LEU A 188 14.10 4.12 -15.49
CA LEU A 188 13.28 3.04 -14.92
C LEU A 188 13.65 2.67 -13.48
N THR A 189 14.30 3.60 -12.76
CA THR A 189 14.52 3.49 -11.32
C THR A 189 13.29 3.94 -10.55
N VAL A 190 13.13 3.49 -9.31
CA VAL A 190 11.99 3.91 -8.47
C VAL A 190 12.18 5.37 -8.04
N ALA A 191 11.34 6.24 -8.59
CA ALA A 191 11.25 7.66 -8.26
C ALA A 191 10.47 7.91 -6.96
N GLY A 192 9.67 6.95 -6.50
CA GLY A 192 9.12 6.96 -5.15
C GLY A 192 7.94 6.02 -4.94
N PHE A 193 7.57 5.86 -3.68
CA PHE A 193 6.33 5.19 -3.28
C PHE A 193 5.23 6.22 -2.97
N VAL A 194 3.97 5.85 -3.26
CA VAL A 194 2.77 6.65 -2.99
C VAL A 194 1.74 5.83 -2.22
N ASP A 195 0.80 6.50 -1.54
CA ASP A 195 -0.25 5.86 -0.74
C ASP A 195 0.26 4.97 0.42
N VAL A 196 1.19 5.54 1.20
CA VAL A 196 1.80 4.87 2.37
C VAL A 196 0.90 4.90 3.61
N GLY A 197 -0.42 5.06 3.46
CA GLY A 197 -1.37 5.21 4.58
C GLY A 197 -1.40 4.01 5.53
N ARG A 198 -1.01 2.84 5.03
CA ARG A 198 -0.95 1.58 5.79
C ARG A 198 0.47 1.18 6.20
N LEU A 199 1.49 2.00 5.96
CA LEU A 199 2.89 1.68 6.28
C LEU A 199 3.07 1.26 7.75
N GLY A 200 3.85 0.23 8.00
CA GLY A 200 4.12 -0.23 9.35
C GLY A 200 4.94 -1.51 9.40
N ARG A 201 5.38 -1.90 10.61
CA ARG A 201 6.06 -3.17 10.79
C ARG A 201 5.11 -4.33 10.56
N ALA A 202 5.49 -5.24 9.67
CA ALA A 202 4.72 -6.43 9.31
C ALA A 202 5.65 -7.51 8.73
N ASP A 203 5.10 -8.69 8.45
CA ASP A 203 5.72 -9.69 7.61
C ASP A 203 6.01 -9.15 6.19
N PRO A 204 7.23 -9.32 5.64
CA PRO A 204 7.57 -8.86 4.29
C PRO A 204 6.67 -9.45 3.19
N HIS A 205 6.14 -10.67 3.40
CA HIS A 205 5.29 -11.35 2.42
C HIS A 205 3.95 -10.63 2.23
N ALA A 206 3.51 -9.83 3.21
CA ALA A 206 2.30 -9.02 3.11
C ALA A 206 2.44 -7.88 2.08
N ASP A 207 3.66 -7.41 1.83
CA ASP A 207 3.97 -6.46 0.75
C ASP A 207 4.22 -7.21 -0.57
N LEU A 208 5.11 -8.20 -0.53
CA LEU A 208 5.59 -8.88 -1.73
C LEU A 208 4.46 -9.56 -2.51
N VAL A 209 3.45 -10.10 -1.82
CA VAL A 209 2.35 -10.77 -2.51
C VAL A 209 1.51 -9.81 -3.36
N LEU A 210 1.29 -8.58 -2.89
CA LEU A 210 0.54 -7.55 -3.63
C LEU A 210 1.34 -7.06 -4.85
N LEU A 211 2.66 -6.93 -4.67
CA LEU A 211 3.56 -6.53 -5.75
C LEU A 211 3.60 -7.60 -6.84
N PHE A 212 3.71 -8.87 -6.45
CA PHE A 212 3.78 -9.98 -7.37
C PHE A 212 2.47 -10.20 -8.11
N ALA A 213 1.33 -10.10 -7.42
CA ALA A 213 0.01 -10.23 -8.04
C ALA A 213 -0.18 -9.19 -9.16
N THR A 214 0.05 -7.91 -8.85
CA THR A 214 -0.09 -6.84 -9.85
C THR A 214 0.99 -6.88 -10.94
N ALA A 215 2.19 -7.39 -10.65
CA ALA A 215 3.21 -7.60 -11.67
C ALA A 215 2.87 -8.75 -12.62
N ASP A 216 2.30 -9.85 -12.12
CA ASP A 216 1.91 -11.00 -12.93
C ASP A 216 0.79 -10.65 -13.93
N GLU A 217 -0.07 -9.68 -13.64
CA GLU A 217 -1.09 -9.17 -14.58
C GLU A 217 -0.47 -8.54 -15.84
N ILE A 218 0.74 -7.98 -15.72
CA ILE A 218 1.41 -7.24 -16.80
C ILE A 218 2.51 -8.08 -17.44
N ARG A 219 3.36 -8.69 -16.62
CA ARG A 219 4.49 -9.50 -17.04
C ARG A 219 4.60 -10.75 -16.13
N PRO A 220 3.87 -11.82 -16.46
CA PRO A 220 3.97 -13.08 -15.73
C PRO A 220 5.39 -13.64 -15.76
N GLY A 221 5.81 -14.23 -14.64
CA GLY A 221 7.05 -15.00 -14.57
C GLY A 221 8.31 -14.18 -14.35
N LEU A 222 8.18 -12.93 -13.87
CA LEU A 222 9.33 -12.18 -13.38
C LEU A 222 10.03 -12.94 -12.23
N PRO A 223 11.37 -12.94 -12.18
CA PRO A 223 12.13 -13.65 -11.17
C PRO A 223 11.86 -13.10 -9.76
N ARG A 224 11.85 -13.94 -8.72
CA ARG A 224 11.57 -13.50 -7.33
C ARG A 224 12.65 -13.94 -6.36
N GLU A 225 13.14 -15.17 -6.53
CA GLU A 225 14.22 -15.77 -5.74
C GLU A 225 15.48 -14.89 -5.76
N GLY A 226 16.08 -14.69 -4.59
CA GLY A 226 17.27 -13.87 -4.40
C GLY A 226 17.13 -12.37 -4.66
N LEU A 227 15.99 -11.88 -5.17
CA LEU A 227 15.82 -10.48 -5.56
C LEU A 227 15.29 -9.60 -4.43
N PHE A 228 14.38 -10.06 -3.59
CA PHE A 228 13.70 -9.19 -2.61
C PHE A 228 14.34 -9.21 -1.22
N GLY A 229 15.59 -9.68 -1.11
CA GLY A 229 16.32 -9.77 0.17
C GLY A 229 15.97 -11.01 1.00
N LEU A 230 15.02 -11.80 0.52
CA LEU A 230 14.65 -13.13 0.99
C LEU A 230 14.10 -13.95 -0.17
N ASP A 231 14.07 -15.27 -0.01
CA ASP A 231 13.35 -16.15 -0.93
C ASP A 231 11.88 -16.25 -0.47
N PRO A 232 10.91 -15.84 -1.31
CA PRO A 232 9.51 -15.79 -0.88
C PRO A 232 8.94 -17.16 -0.55
N ASP A 233 8.39 -17.31 0.66
CA ASP A 233 7.70 -18.52 1.11
C ASP A 233 6.29 -18.58 0.49
N PRO A 234 5.97 -19.60 -0.32
CA PRO A 234 4.67 -19.69 -1.00
C PRO A 234 3.48 -19.77 -0.04
N GLY A 235 3.66 -20.37 1.13
CA GLY A 235 2.63 -20.44 2.15
C GLY A 235 2.32 -19.05 2.73
N ARG A 236 3.35 -18.27 3.08
CA ARG A 236 3.20 -16.89 3.59
C ARG A 236 2.54 -16.01 2.54
N LEU A 237 3.00 -16.08 1.28
CA LEU A 237 2.38 -15.33 0.19
C LEU A 237 0.88 -15.66 0.10
N ARG A 238 0.51 -16.95 0.01
CA ARG A 238 -0.90 -17.35 -0.06
C ARG A 238 -1.72 -16.87 1.13
N PHE A 239 -1.16 -16.96 2.35
CA PHE A 239 -1.82 -16.49 3.56
C PHE A 239 -2.15 -14.99 3.47
N TYR A 240 -1.19 -14.14 3.10
CA TYR A 240 -1.41 -12.70 3.01
C TYR A 240 -2.26 -12.30 1.79
N LEU A 241 -2.19 -13.03 0.67
CA LEU A 241 -3.10 -12.84 -0.48
C LEU A 241 -4.57 -13.01 -0.06
N HIS A 242 -4.83 -13.93 0.84
CA HIS A 242 -6.17 -14.22 1.34
C HIS A 242 -6.59 -13.30 2.50
N LEU A 243 -5.65 -12.81 3.30
CA LEU A 243 -5.92 -11.92 4.42
C LEU A 243 -6.17 -10.48 3.96
N ASP A 244 -5.33 -9.95 3.08
CA ASP A 244 -5.34 -8.53 2.72
C ASP A 244 -6.71 -8.03 2.23
N PRO A 245 -7.42 -8.71 1.31
CA PRO A 245 -8.75 -8.30 0.85
C PRO A 245 -9.77 -8.14 1.98
N LEU A 246 -9.66 -8.96 3.04
CA LEU A 246 -10.55 -8.90 4.19
C LEU A 246 -10.30 -7.67 5.06
N THR A 247 -9.19 -6.95 4.87
CA THR A 247 -8.85 -5.74 5.64
C THR A 247 -9.37 -4.44 4.98
N TRP A 248 -10.11 -4.53 3.89
CA TRP A 248 -10.63 -3.40 3.13
C TRP A 248 -12.16 -3.31 3.21
N GLY A 249 -12.67 -2.14 3.58
CA GLY A 249 -14.08 -1.80 3.62
C GLY A 249 -14.34 -0.50 4.36
#